data_AF-A0A251R876-F1
#
_entry.id   AF-A0A251R876-F1
#
_cell.length_a   1.000
_cell.length_b   1.000
_cell.length_c   1.000
_cell.angle_alpha   90.00
_cell.angle_beta   90.00
_cell.angle_gamma   90.00
#
_symmetry.space_group_name_H-M   'P 1'
#
loop_
_entity.id
_entity.type
_entity.pdbx_description
1 polymer ?
#
loop_
_entity_poly.entity_id
_entity_poly.type
_entity_poly.pdbx_seq_one_letter_code
_entity_poly.pdbx_strand_id
1 'polypeptide(L)'
;MAHLLLLSSPLSISLCFFAWLQGFVVVHGNTNLTRSSFTPINRNLYHSSGDLMEEIKALVFRHPDRLTFDTIKSRNKGYSAEIAVVTYCRRRQETDDRPKFRILLSFGQHGRELITSELALRILSILSKEQFLPNLDPASLDHTLDKLLIKMVPMENINGRRIVEAGDLCERRNGRGVDLNRNWSVDWGKKEKDYDPYEENPGTAPFSEPETQIMRKVAMSFDPHIWVNIHSGMEVSGTRDSN
;
A
#
# COMPACT_ATOMS: atom_id res chain seq x y z
N MET A 1 -92.47 14.52 -38.45
CA MET A 1 -93.46 14.25 -37.36
C MET A 1 -92.65 13.64 -36.22
N ALA A 2 -92.31 14.43 -35.19
CA ALA A 2 -92.97 14.44 -33.87
C ALA A 2 -92.82 13.06 -33.16
N HIS A 3 -92.20 12.88 -32.00
CA HIS A 3 -92.28 13.65 -30.76
C HIS A 3 -91.16 13.33 -29.74
N LEU A 4 -90.85 14.34 -28.92
CA LEU A 4 -90.50 14.39 -27.48
C LEU A 4 -89.44 13.47 -26.82
N LEU A 5 -88.36 14.14 -26.39
CA LEU A 5 -87.82 14.29 -25.00
C LEU A 5 -88.19 13.28 -23.90
N LEU A 6 -87.17 12.81 -23.17
CA LEU A 6 -87.12 12.79 -21.69
C LEU A 6 -85.66 12.79 -21.19
N LEU A 7 -85.41 13.62 -20.17
CA LEU A 7 -84.14 13.83 -19.46
C LEU A 7 -83.76 12.64 -18.56
N SER A 8 -82.46 12.43 -18.31
CA SER A 8 -81.77 12.71 -17.02
C SER A 8 -80.55 11.81 -16.75
N SER A 9 -79.37 12.46 -16.70
CA SER A 9 -78.16 12.21 -15.87
C SER A 9 -77.44 10.84 -15.82
N PRO A 10 -76.09 10.81 -15.84
CA PRO A 10 -75.28 9.61 -15.86
C PRO A 10 -74.95 9.13 -14.43
N LEU A 11 -75.09 7.83 -14.15
CA LEU A 11 -74.56 7.22 -12.93
C LEU A 11 -73.30 6.43 -13.25
N SER A 12 -72.21 6.86 -12.61
CA SER A 12 -70.85 6.31 -12.56
C SER A 12 -70.72 4.81 -12.79
N ILE A 13 -69.89 4.46 -13.79
CA ILE A 13 -69.25 3.15 -13.93
C ILE A 13 -68.15 3.07 -12.86
N SER A 14 -68.40 2.33 -11.79
CA SER A 14 -67.36 1.97 -10.82
C SER A 14 -66.54 0.80 -11.39
N LEU A 15 -65.40 1.11 -11.99
CA LEU A 15 -64.37 0.13 -12.33
C LEU A 15 -63.68 -0.32 -11.05
N CYS A 16 -63.86 -1.58 -10.66
CA CYS A 16 -63.04 -2.25 -9.67
C CYS A 16 -61.61 -2.42 -10.22
N PHE A 17 -60.75 -1.42 -10.05
CA PHE A 17 -59.31 -1.59 -10.11
C PHE A 17 -58.85 -2.15 -8.77
N PHE A 18 -58.51 -3.44 -8.73
CA PHE A 18 -57.68 -3.99 -7.67
C PHE A 18 -56.28 -3.37 -7.77
N ALA A 19 -56.08 -2.25 -7.07
CA ALA A 19 -54.76 -1.68 -6.87
C ALA A 19 -53.99 -2.58 -5.90
N TRP A 20 -53.03 -3.32 -6.42
CA TRP A 20 -51.99 -3.98 -5.64
C TRP A 20 -51.06 -2.86 -5.10
N LEU A 21 -51.45 -2.21 -4.00
CA LEU A 21 -50.51 -1.41 -3.22
C LEU A 21 -49.60 -2.39 -2.48
N GLN A 22 -48.46 -2.72 -3.09
CA GLN A 22 -47.32 -3.16 -2.31
C GLN A 22 -46.98 -2.00 -1.36
N GLY A 23 -47.19 -2.24 -0.07
CA GLY A 23 -46.83 -1.28 0.96
C GLY A 23 -45.36 -0.96 0.86
N PHE A 24 -45.04 0.23 0.36
CA PHE A 24 -43.75 0.84 0.64
C PHE A 24 -43.73 1.12 2.13
N VAL A 25 -43.15 0.19 2.89
CA VAL A 25 -42.58 0.52 4.19
C VAL A 25 -41.48 1.52 3.88
N VAL A 26 -41.80 2.81 3.98
CA VAL A 26 -40.78 3.84 4.13
C VAL A 26 -40.12 3.51 5.47
N VAL A 27 -39.04 2.75 5.42
CA VAL A 27 -38.11 2.65 6.53
C VAL A 27 -37.55 4.06 6.69
N HIS A 28 -38.15 4.83 7.60
CA HIS A 28 -37.50 6.01 8.15
C HIS A 28 -36.30 5.50 8.94
N GLY A 29 -35.21 5.25 8.21
CA GLY A 29 -33.90 5.05 8.78
C GLY A 29 -33.51 6.35 9.45
N ASN A 30 -33.85 6.49 10.73
CA ASN A 30 -33.24 7.49 11.58
C ASN A 30 -31.80 7.01 11.85
N THR A 31 -30.98 6.95 10.80
CA THR A 31 -29.55 6.72 10.94
C THR A 31 -28.97 8.04 11.39
N ASN A 32 -28.96 8.25 12.70
CA ASN A 32 -27.85 8.94 13.31
C ASN A 32 -26.58 8.26 12.78
N LEU A 33 -25.98 8.83 11.73
CA LEU A 33 -24.63 8.52 11.25
C LEU A 33 -23.63 9.01 12.28
N THR A 34 -23.79 8.60 13.54
CA THR A 34 -22.77 8.77 14.57
C THR A 34 -21.68 7.77 14.27
N ARG A 35 -20.67 8.25 13.55
CA ARG A 35 -19.28 7.77 13.51
C ARG A 35 -19.15 6.24 13.36
N SER A 36 -18.85 5.78 12.15
CA SER A 36 -18.32 4.43 11.92
C SER A 36 -17.30 4.12 13.01
N SER A 37 -17.57 3.07 13.79
CA SER A 37 -16.70 2.55 14.84
C SER A 37 -15.52 1.84 14.19
N PHE A 38 -14.64 2.59 13.54
CA PHE A 38 -13.39 2.04 13.06
C PHE A 38 -12.52 1.68 14.27
N THR A 39 -12.08 0.42 14.32
CA THR A 39 -11.07 0.00 15.29
C THR A 39 -9.79 0.79 14.99
N PRO A 40 -9.27 1.58 15.95
CA PRO A 40 -8.07 2.35 15.73
C PRO A 40 -6.87 1.44 15.48
N ILE A 41 -5.85 1.94 14.81
CA ILE A 41 -4.57 1.23 14.61
C ILE A 41 -4.01 0.84 15.99
N ASN A 42 -3.77 -0.45 16.21
CA ASN A 42 -3.18 -0.94 17.45
C ASN A 42 -1.70 -0.52 17.52
N ARG A 43 -1.42 0.52 18.30
CA ARG A 43 -0.07 1.08 18.46
C ARG A 43 0.90 0.22 19.27
N ASN A 44 0.42 -0.87 19.88
CA ASN A 44 1.29 -1.90 20.47
C ASN A 44 1.86 -2.86 19.41
N LEU A 45 1.26 -2.89 18.21
CA LEU A 45 1.67 -3.77 17.11
C LEU A 45 2.26 -3.00 15.93
N TYR A 46 1.75 -1.80 15.66
CA TYR A 46 2.15 -0.98 14.52
C TYR A 46 2.58 0.42 14.96
N HIS A 47 3.81 0.78 14.62
CA HIS A 47 4.32 2.12 14.80
C HIS A 47 3.55 3.12 13.93
N SER A 48 3.56 4.40 14.32
CA SER A 48 3.28 5.45 13.34
C SER A 48 4.42 5.55 12.34
N SER A 49 4.18 6.16 11.18
CA SER A 49 5.20 6.42 10.16
C SER A 49 6.37 7.22 10.73
N GLY A 50 6.08 8.17 11.63
CA GLY A 50 7.09 8.93 12.35
C GLY A 50 7.91 8.05 13.30
N ASP A 51 7.25 7.34 14.21
CA ASP A 51 7.93 6.50 15.22
C ASP A 51 8.76 5.39 14.57
N LEU A 52 8.24 4.78 13.49
CA LEU A 52 8.96 3.76 12.73
C LEU A 52 10.25 4.32 12.12
N MET A 53 10.18 5.52 11.53
CA MET A 53 11.37 6.13 10.92
C MET A 53 12.37 6.58 11.98
N GLU A 54 11.92 7.05 13.14
CA GLU A 54 12.81 7.37 14.25
C GLU A 54 13.50 6.12 14.82
N GLU A 55 12.78 4.99 14.97
CA GLU A 55 13.41 3.74 15.41
C GLU A 55 14.41 3.21 14.37
N ILE A 56 14.10 3.29 13.07
CA ILE A 56 15.06 2.92 12.01
C ILE A 56 16.31 3.80 12.06
N LYS A 57 16.16 5.13 12.22
CA LYS A 57 17.31 6.03 12.36
C LYS A 57 18.11 5.73 13.62
N ALA A 58 17.45 5.44 14.74
CA ALA A 58 18.09 5.06 15.99
C ALA A 58 18.88 3.75 15.82
N LEU A 59 18.31 2.75 15.14
CA LEU A 59 18.98 1.50 14.82
C LEU A 59 20.21 1.73 13.93
N VAL A 60 20.11 2.55 12.89
CA VAL A 60 21.26 2.91 12.05
C VAL A 60 22.34 3.62 12.86
N PHE A 61 21.95 4.54 13.75
CA PHE A 61 22.87 5.25 14.63
C PHE A 61 23.62 4.32 15.60
N ARG A 62 22.95 3.27 16.10
CA ARG A 62 23.58 2.24 16.95
C ARG A 62 24.52 1.31 16.19
N HIS A 63 24.34 1.13 14.87
CA HIS A 63 25.08 0.17 14.03
C HIS A 63 25.71 0.80 12.76
N PRO A 64 26.55 1.84 12.89
CA PRO A 64 27.16 2.53 11.75
C PRO A 64 28.25 1.70 11.04
N ASP A 65 28.68 0.58 11.64
CA ASP A 65 29.61 -0.39 11.05
C ASP A 65 29.00 -1.18 9.88
N ARG A 66 27.67 -1.21 9.80
CA ARG A 66 26.93 -2.06 8.86
C ARG A 66 25.74 -1.39 8.19
N LEU A 67 25.14 -0.37 8.82
CA LEU A 67 23.99 0.35 8.29
C LEU A 67 24.34 1.78 7.93
N THR A 68 23.82 2.25 6.80
CA THR A 68 23.76 3.68 6.47
C THR A 68 22.33 4.07 6.11
N PHE A 69 21.98 5.34 6.30
CA PHE A 69 20.65 5.88 6.04
C PHE A 69 20.75 7.07 5.10
N ASP A 70 19.99 7.02 4.01
CA ASP A 70 19.84 8.11 3.06
C ASP A 70 18.37 8.48 2.92
N THR A 71 18.10 9.72 2.49
CA THR A 71 16.74 10.14 2.09
C THR A 71 16.81 10.75 0.71
N ILE A 72 15.99 10.22 -0.19
CA ILE A 72 15.86 10.73 -1.55
C ILE A 72 14.54 11.46 -1.64
N LYS A 73 14.59 12.70 -2.15
CA LYS A 73 13.41 13.55 -2.34
C LYS A 73 13.18 13.82 -3.81
N SER A 74 11.92 13.91 -4.20
CA SER A 74 11.51 14.32 -5.54
C SER A 74 10.24 15.16 -5.46
N ARG A 75 10.02 16.00 -6.47
CA ARG A 75 8.84 16.85 -6.60
C ARG A 75 8.36 16.84 -8.04
N ASN A 76 7.06 16.69 -8.23
CA ASN A 76 6.41 16.78 -9.53
C ASN A 76 5.07 17.52 -9.42
N LYS A 77 4.87 18.56 -10.24
CA LYS A 77 3.62 19.35 -10.30
C LYS A 77 3.08 19.75 -8.93
N GLY A 78 3.95 20.31 -8.07
CA GLY A 78 3.58 20.75 -6.72
C GLY A 78 3.51 19.66 -5.65
N TYR A 79 3.46 18.39 -6.03
CA TYR A 79 3.47 17.25 -5.10
C TYR A 79 4.91 16.76 -4.83
N SER A 80 5.25 16.49 -3.57
CA SER A 80 6.58 16.03 -3.16
C SER A 80 6.52 14.70 -2.44
N ALA A 81 7.52 13.87 -2.69
CA ALA A 81 7.74 12.63 -1.97
C ALA A 81 9.16 12.58 -1.41
N GLU A 82 9.30 11.85 -0.31
CA GLU A 82 10.58 11.46 0.27
C GLU A 82 10.56 9.98 0.57
N ILE A 83 11.66 9.30 0.25
CA ILE A 83 11.84 7.87 0.48
C ILE A 83 13.16 7.68 1.23
N ALA A 84 13.06 6.99 2.37
CA ALA A 84 14.22 6.53 3.11
C ALA A 84 14.85 5.30 2.42
N VAL A 85 16.18 5.26 2.38
CA VAL A 85 16.93 4.11 1.88
C VAL A 85 17.95 3.74 2.94
N VAL A 86 17.83 2.53 3.50
CA VAL A 86 18.79 1.96 4.44
C VAL A 86 19.69 1.01 3.66
N THR A 87 21.01 1.22 3.71
CA THR A 87 21.96 0.29 3.09
C THR A 87 22.60 -0.58 4.16
N TYR A 88 22.48 -1.89 4.03
CA TYR A 88 23.25 -2.86 4.80
C TYR A 88 24.45 -3.34 3.99
N CYS A 89 25.63 -3.18 4.58
CA CYS A 89 26.87 -3.75 4.07
C CYS A 89 27.81 -3.99 5.26
N ARG A 90 28.21 -5.23 5.49
CA ARG A 90 29.21 -5.49 6.54
C ARG A 90 30.57 -5.01 6.05
N ARG A 91 31.12 -3.98 6.67
CA ARG A 91 32.51 -3.55 6.41
C ARG A 91 33.46 -4.69 6.75
N ARG A 92 34.10 -5.26 5.73
CA ARG A 92 35.44 -5.83 5.89
C ARG A 92 36.47 -4.70 5.73
N GLN A 93 37.71 -4.98 6.11
CA GLN A 93 38.86 -4.10 5.86
C GLN A 93 38.77 -3.42 4.49
N GLU A 94 39.30 -2.20 4.37
CA GLU A 94 39.25 -1.31 3.19
C GLU A 94 39.68 -1.95 1.85
N THR A 95 40.16 -3.19 1.86
CA THR A 95 40.68 -3.96 0.74
C THR A 95 39.77 -5.10 0.24
N ASP A 96 38.53 -5.25 0.74
CA ASP A 96 37.59 -6.29 0.24
C ASP A 96 36.95 -5.89 -1.10
N ASP A 97 37.75 -5.94 -2.18
CA ASP A 97 37.35 -5.63 -3.57
C ASP A 97 36.43 -6.68 -4.21
N ARG A 98 35.91 -7.64 -3.44
CA ARG A 98 35.05 -8.71 -3.98
C ARG A 98 33.67 -8.15 -4.35
N PRO A 99 33.14 -8.50 -5.54
CA PRO A 99 31.80 -8.08 -5.94
C PRO A 99 30.77 -8.62 -4.95
N LYS A 100 29.93 -7.73 -4.42
CA LYS A 100 28.82 -8.09 -3.52
C LYS A 100 27.57 -8.39 -4.35
N PHE A 101 26.83 -9.41 -3.96
CA PHE A 101 25.52 -9.70 -4.51
C PHE A 101 24.51 -8.66 -4.00
N ARG A 102 23.90 -7.92 -4.93
CA ARG A 102 23.07 -6.75 -4.65
C ARG A 102 21.59 -7.11 -4.58
N ILE A 103 20.95 -6.83 -3.44
CA ILE A 103 19.52 -7.08 -3.22
C ILE A 103 18.83 -5.76 -2.89
N LEU A 104 17.77 -5.43 -3.62
CA LEU A 104 16.86 -4.34 -3.29
C LEU A 104 15.61 -4.93 -2.63
N LEU A 105 15.30 -4.49 -1.42
CA LEU A 105 14.07 -4.83 -0.71
C LEU A 105 13.24 -3.55 -0.56
N SER A 106 11.95 -3.59 -0.87
CA SER A 106 11.10 -2.42 -0.70
C SER A 106 9.73 -2.78 -0.14
N PHE A 107 9.22 -1.90 0.73
CA PHE A 107 8.09 -2.15 1.61
C PHE A 107 7.18 -0.92 1.65
N GLY A 108 5.92 -1.12 2.06
CA GLY A 108 5.00 -0.01 2.34
C GLY A 108 4.68 0.83 1.10
N GLN A 109 4.57 0.19 -0.07
CA GLN A 109 4.11 0.84 -1.30
C GLN A 109 2.63 1.20 -1.24
N HIS A 110 1.81 0.36 -0.59
CA HIS A 110 0.41 0.69 -0.31
C HIS A 110 0.22 1.23 1.10
N GLY A 111 -0.53 2.33 1.21
CA GLY A 111 -0.72 3.10 2.45
C GLY A 111 -1.35 2.30 3.60
N ARG A 112 -2.15 1.28 3.31
CA ARG A 112 -2.86 0.43 4.30
C ARG A 112 -2.13 -0.84 4.72
N GLU A 113 -1.02 -1.18 4.06
CA GLU A 113 -0.27 -2.40 4.34
C GLU A 113 0.75 -2.11 5.47
N LEU A 114 0.28 -1.98 6.72
CA LEU A 114 1.13 -1.56 7.85
C LEU A 114 2.24 -2.57 8.15
N ILE A 115 1.90 -3.87 8.09
CA ILE A 115 2.80 -4.97 8.48
C ILE A 115 4.08 -5.04 7.63
N THR A 116 4.06 -4.59 6.38
CA THR A 116 5.23 -4.66 5.51
C THR A 116 6.35 -3.75 6.04
N SER A 117 5.99 -2.57 6.56
CA SER A 117 6.98 -1.62 7.10
C SER A 117 7.52 -2.08 8.45
N GLU A 118 6.70 -2.73 9.28
CA GLU A 118 7.17 -3.40 10.51
C GLU A 118 8.13 -4.55 10.21
N LEU A 119 7.86 -5.32 9.15
CA LEU A 119 8.74 -6.38 8.69
C LEU A 119 10.10 -5.80 8.24
N ALA A 120 10.10 -4.64 7.58
CA ALA A 120 11.34 -3.96 7.22
C ALA A 120 12.19 -3.65 8.46
N LEU A 121 11.59 -3.05 9.51
CA LEU A 121 12.27 -2.80 10.79
C LEU A 121 12.79 -4.10 11.42
N ARG A 122 11.96 -5.15 11.45
CA ARG A 122 12.35 -6.47 11.98
C ARG A 122 13.57 -7.06 11.25
N ILE A 123 13.60 -6.99 9.91
CA ILE A 123 14.74 -7.46 9.13
C ILE A 123 15.99 -6.64 9.44
N LEU A 124 15.88 -5.30 9.53
CA LEU A 124 17.01 -4.45 9.90
C LEU A 124 17.55 -4.78 11.30
N SER A 125 16.69 -5.05 12.28
CA SER A 125 17.10 -5.46 13.63
C SER A 125 17.87 -6.79 13.61
N ILE A 126 17.44 -7.74 12.76
CA ILE A 126 18.15 -9.03 12.57
C ILE A 126 19.51 -8.82 11.90
N LEU A 127 19.57 -8.04 10.81
CA LEU A 127 20.83 -7.67 10.14
C LEU A 127 21.79 -6.92 11.09
N SER A 128 21.23 -6.21 12.07
CA SER A 128 21.96 -5.51 13.13
C SER A 128 22.33 -6.38 14.32
N LYS A 129 21.91 -7.65 14.36
CA LYS A 129 22.10 -8.58 15.48
C LYS A 129 21.46 -8.09 16.79
N GLU A 130 20.48 -7.19 16.72
CA GLU A 130 19.63 -6.84 17.88
C GLU A 130 18.52 -7.86 18.09
N GLN A 131 18.15 -8.61 17.04
CA GLN A 131 17.15 -9.66 17.10
C GLN A 131 17.64 -10.91 16.35
N PHE A 132 17.12 -12.08 16.77
CA PHE A 132 17.58 -13.36 16.26
C PHE A 132 16.41 -14.19 15.75
N LEU A 133 16.69 -15.01 14.74
CA LEU A 133 15.75 -16.01 14.23
C LEU A 133 15.96 -17.32 14.99
N PRO A 134 14.88 -17.99 15.45
CA PRO A 134 15.00 -19.29 16.06
C PRO A 134 15.53 -20.30 15.04
N ASN A 135 16.38 -21.23 15.49
CA ASN A 135 16.89 -22.35 14.68
C ASN A 135 17.79 -21.97 13.48
N LEU A 136 18.41 -20.78 13.50
CA LEU A 136 19.38 -20.35 12.50
C LEU A 136 20.78 -20.33 13.11
N ASP A 137 21.73 -21.04 12.49
CA ASP A 137 23.14 -20.99 12.86
C ASP A 137 23.72 -19.58 12.54
N PRO A 138 24.15 -18.81 13.56
CA PRO A 138 24.70 -17.48 13.35
C PRO A 138 25.94 -17.46 12.44
N ALA A 139 26.76 -18.52 12.45
CA ALA A 139 27.99 -18.57 11.66
C ALA A 139 27.70 -18.71 10.16
N SER A 140 26.78 -19.60 9.79
CA SER A 140 26.29 -19.75 8.42
C SER A 140 25.63 -18.47 7.89
N LEU A 141 24.83 -17.80 8.72
CA LEU A 141 24.21 -16.52 8.37
C LEU A 141 25.26 -15.43 8.12
N ASP A 142 26.23 -15.28 9.02
CA ASP A 142 27.30 -14.30 8.89
C ASP A 142 28.11 -14.49 7.59
N HIS A 143 28.45 -15.74 7.23
CA HIS A 143 29.18 -16.02 6.00
C HIS A 143 28.39 -15.67 4.73
N THR A 144 27.06 -15.81 4.78
CA THR A 144 26.16 -15.43 3.69
C THR A 144 26.06 -13.91 3.58
N LEU A 145 25.81 -13.24 4.71
CA LEU A 145 25.66 -11.78 4.76
C LEU A 145 26.93 -11.03 4.34
N ASP A 146 28.12 -11.59 4.58
CA ASP A 146 29.40 -11.04 4.11
C ASP A 146 29.47 -10.82 2.60
N LYS A 147 28.65 -11.54 1.83
CA LYS A 147 28.63 -11.49 0.36
C LYS A 147 27.52 -10.58 -0.17
N LEU A 148 26.69 -10.01 0.69
CA LEU A 148 25.52 -9.23 0.30
C LEU A 148 25.75 -7.73 0.47
N LEU A 149 25.19 -6.97 -0.46
CA LEU A 149 24.93 -5.56 -0.32
C LEU A 149 23.42 -5.37 -0.45
N ILE A 150 22.75 -4.94 0.60
CA ILE A 150 21.29 -4.83 0.63
C ILE A 150 20.92 -3.36 0.69
N LYS A 151 20.12 -2.87 -0.25
CA LYS A 151 19.38 -1.61 -0.10
C LYS A 151 17.95 -1.94 0.30
N MET A 152 17.48 -1.30 1.36
CA MET A 152 16.14 -1.47 1.88
C MET A 152 15.40 -0.15 1.88
N VAL A 153 14.20 -0.15 1.32
CA VAL A 153 13.25 0.96 1.41
C VAL A 153 12.14 0.55 2.36
N PRO A 154 12.15 1.01 3.63
CA PRO A 154 11.21 0.54 4.65
C PRO A 154 9.77 1.06 4.45
N MET A 155 9.62 2.14 3.69
CA MET A 155 8.33 2.74 3.35
C MET A 155 8.47 3.56 2.08
N GLU A 156 7.92 3.07 0.96
CA GLU A 156 7.87 3.81 -0.31
C GLU A 156 6.86 4.96 -0.29
N ASN A 157 5.75 4.79 0.45
CA ASN A 157 4.59 5.67 0.37
C ASN A 157 4.23 6.30 1.72
N ILE A 158 5.12 7.16 2.23
CA ILE A 158 4.87 7.88 3.49
C ILE A 158 3.64 8.80 3.40
N ASN A 159 3.38 9.36 2.22
CA ASN A 159 2.26 10.26 1.99
C ASN A 159 0.91 9.52 2.10
N GLY A 160 0.78 8.34 1.50
CA GLY A 160 -0.39 7.48 1.65
C GLY A 160 -0.51 6.92 3.08
N ARG A 161 0.61 6.52 3.70
CA ARG A 161 0.61 6.07 5.11
C ARG A 161 0.06 7.15 6.05
N ARG A 162 0.39 8.43 5.85
CA ARG A 162 -0.15 9.54 6.66
C ARG A 162 -1.67 9.66 6.56
N ILE A 163 -2.27 9.38 5.41
CA ILE A 163 -3.73 9.38 5.23
C ILE A 163 -4.36 8.24 6.03
N VAL A 164 -3.76 7.05 5.98
CA VAL A 164 -4.18 5.90 6.80
C VAL A 164 -4.09 6.20 8.28
N GLU A 165 -3.01 6.83 8.73
CA GLU A 165 -2.82 7.22 10.13
C GLU A 165 -3.75 8.34 10.58
N ALA A 166 -4.26 9.15 9.65
CA ALA A 166 -5.27 10.17 9.90
C ALA A 166 -6.71 9.60 9.99
N GLY A 167 -6.89 8.30 9.71
CA GLY A 167 -8.15 7.58 9.95
C GLY A 167 -8.79 6.96 8.71
N ASP A 168 -8.28 7.22 7.50
CA ASP A 168 -8.75 6.52 6.29
C ASP A 168 -8.01 5.20 6.14
N LEU A 169 -8.40 4.21 6.96
CA LEU A 169 -7.70 2.93 7.12
C LEU A 169 -7.61 2.09 5.83
N CYS A 170 -8.45 2.39 4.83
CA CYS A 170 -8.50 1.66 3.57
C CYS A 170 -7.67 2.31 2.45
N GLU A 171 -7.06 3.47 2.68
CA GLU A 171 -6.28 4.15 1.64
C GLU A 171 -5.07 3.31 1.22
N ARG A 172 -5.09 2.91 -0.05
CA ARG A 172 -4.06 2.09 -0.69
C ARG A 172 -3.03 2.96 -1.39
N ARG A 173 -3.45 4.08 -1.97
CA ARG A 173 -2.72 4.88 -2.94
C ARG A 173 -1.78 5.86 -2.25
N ASN A 174 -1.07 6.67 -3.03
CA ASN A 174 -0.27 7.76 -2.49
C ASN A 174 -1.14 8.96 -2.06
N GLY A 175 -0.49 9.99 -1.52
CA GLY A 175 -1.15 11.19 -1.01
C GLY A 175 -1.92 12.04 -2.03
N ARG A 176 -1.94 11.66 -3.31
CA ARG A 176 -2.81 12.27 -4.33
C ARG A 176 -3.66 11.27 -5.10
N GLY A 177 -3.86 10.08 -4.53
CA GLY A 177 -4.79 9.08 -5.06
C GLY A 177 -4.27 8.32 -6.29
N VAL A 178 -2.97 8.13 -6.43
CA VAL A 178 -2.37 7.26 -7.47
C VAL A 178 -1.84 5.97 -6.85
N ASP A 179 -2.19 4.83 -7.43
CA ASP A 179 -1.61 3.53 -7.07
C ASP A 179 -0.18 3.44 -7.64
N LEU A 180 0.81 3.44 -6.75
CA LEU A 180 2.21 3.37 -7.11
C LEU A 180 2.54 2.06 -7.84
N ASN A 181 1.83 0.96 -7.57
CA ASN A 181 2.00 -0.32 -8.24
C ASN A 181 1.29 -0.41 -9.60
N ARG A 182 0.62 0.66 -10.02
CA ARG A 182 0.06 0.83 -11.38
C ARG A 182 0.74 1.97 -12.15
N ASN A 183 1.68 2.67 -11.52
CA ASN A 183 2.35 3.84 -12.09
C ASN A 183 3.69 3.51 -12.78
N TRP A 184 4.02 2.23 -12.97
CA TRP A 184 5.19 1.77 -13.72
C TRP A 184 4.96 1.85 -15.23
N SER A 185 6.02 1.86 -16.05
CA SER A 185 5.90 1.88 -17.51
C SER A 185 5.53 0.54 -18.14
N VAL A 186 5.67 -0.56 -17.40
CA VAL A 186 5.29 -1.89 -17.88
C VAL A 186 3.78 -2.01 -17.74
N ASP A 187 3.11 -2.39 -18.83
CA ASP A 187 1.64 -2.56 -18.90
C ASP A 187 0.84 -1.37 -18.33
N TRP A 188 1.38 -0.15 -18.46
CA TRP A 188 0.74 1.04 -17.90
C TRP A 188 -0.65 1.25 -18.50
N GLY A 189 -1.64 1.47 -17.63
CA GLY A 189 -3.03 1.67 -18.04
C GLY A 189 -3.76 0.39 -18.46
N LYS A 190 -3.10 -0.77 -18.43
CA LYS A 190 -3.76 -2.06 -18.58
C LYS A 190 -4.68 -2.29 -17.37
N LYS A 191 -5.90 -2.74 -17.66
CA LYS A 191 -6.93 -3.03 -16.65
C LYS A 191 -7.19 -4.53 -16.67
N GLU A 192 -6.96 -5.17 -15.54
CA GLU A 192 -7.30 -6.58 -15.35
C GLU A 192 -8.80 -6.74 -15.14
N LYS A 193 -9.28 -7.99 -15.13
CA LYS A 193 -10.72 -8.29 -15.06
C LYS A 193 -11.38 -7.78 -13.77
N ASP A 194 -10.63 -7.78 -12.68
CA ASP A 194 -11.02 -7.37 -11.33
C ASP A 194 -10.64 -5.90 -11.02
N TYR A 195 -10.39 -5.10 -12.06
CA TYR A 195 -9.94 -3.72 -11.93
C TYR A 195 -10.88 -2.84 -11.08
N ASP A 196 -10.36 -2.23 -10.02
CA ASP A 196 -11.04 -1.21 -9.23
C ASP A 196 -10.52 0.20 -9.61
N PRO A 197 -11.33 1.04 -10.28
CA PRO A 197 -10.91 2.40 -10.67
C PRO A 197 -10.61 3.32 -9.49
N TYR A 198 -11.18 3.06 -8.31
CA TYR A 198 -10.86 3.81 -7.12
C TYR A 198 -9.47 3.43 -6.62
N GLU A 199 -9.19 2.15 -6.44
CA GLU A 199 -7.95 1.69 -5.81
C GLU A 199 -6.75 1.64 -6.76
N GLU A 200 -6.97 1.38 -8.05
CA GLU A 200 -5.94 1.08 -9.04
C GLU A 200 -5.75 2.20 -10.07
N ASN A 201 -5.93 3.45 -9.66
CA ASN A 201 -5.63 4.61 -10.51
C ASN A 201 -4.14 4.63 -10.91
N PRO A 202 -3.78 4.46 -12.19
CA PRO A 202 -2.38 4.37 -12.64
C PRO A 202 -1.68 5.73 -12.74
N GLY A 203 -2.39 6.84 -12.47
CA GLY A 203 -1.88 8.20 -12.66
C GLY A 203 -2.06 8.71 -14.10
N THR A 204 -1.38 9.80 -14.44
CA THR A 204 -1.57 10.51 -15.73
C THR A 204 -0.63 10.05 -16.84
N ALA A 205 0.45 9.37 -16.47
CA ALA A 205 1.44 8.78 -17.35
C ALA A 205 2.29 7.79 -16.53
N PRO A 206 3.04 6.88 -17.18
CA PRO A 206 4.10 6.14 -16.50
C PRO A 206 5.03 7.06 -15.73
N PHE A 207 5.38 6.68 -14.51
CA PHE A 207 6.24 7.45 -13.62
C PHE A 207 5.76 8.89 -13.40
N SER A 208 4.43 9.13 -13.39
CA SER A 208 3.89 10.43 -13.01
C SER A 208 4.16 10.77 -11.55
N GLU A 209 4.32 9.77 -10.68
CA GLU A 209 4.51 9.95 -9.24
C GLU A 209 5.99 10.13 -8.86
N PRO A 210 6.32 11.10 -7.98
CA PRO A 210 7.68 11.26 -7.50
C PRO A 210 8.19 10.03 -6.74
N GLU A 211 7.33 9.28 -6.05
CA GLU A 211 7.68 8.01 -5.38
C GLU A 211 8.22 6.98 -6.38
N THR A 212 7.50 6.71 -7.47
CA THR A 212 7.94 5.73 -8.48
C THR A 212 9.17 6.20 -9.25
N GLN A 213 9.32 7.51 -9.48
CA GLN A 213 10.53 8.09 -10.05
C GLN A 213 11.75 7.87 -9.15
N ILE A 214 11.60 8.04 -7.82
CA ILE A 214 12.67 7.77 -6.86
C ILE A 214 13.02 6.28 -6.88
N MET A 215 12.05 5.39 -6.80
CA MET A 215 12.30 3.94 -6.82
C MET A 215 12.98 3.49 -8.11
N ARG A 216 12.57 4.02 -9.27
CA ARG A 216 13.27 3.79 -10.55
C ARG A 216 14.73 4.26 -10.48
N LYS A 217 14.99 5.44 -9.93
CA LYS A 217 16.37 5.96 -9.77
C LYS A 217 17.19 5.06 -8.84
N VAL A 218 16.62 4.60 -7.71
CA VAL A 218 17.28 3.67 -6.80
C VAL A 218 17.62 2.37 -7.51
N ALA A 219 16.66 1.74 -8.19
CA ALA A 219 16.87 0.49 -8.91
C ALA A 219 17.94 0.62 -10.01
N MET A 220 17.85 1.67 -10.85
CA MET A 220 18.81 1.87 -11.94
C MET A 220 20.23 2.20 -11.45
N SER A 221 20.36 3.00 -10.38
CA SER A 221 21.68 3.37 -9.86
C SER A 221 22.32 2.26 -9.05
N PHE A 222 21.51 1.46 -8.35
CA PHE A 222 21.99 0.35 -7.54
C PHE A 222 22.24 -0.92 -8.35
N ASP A 223 21.54 -1.09 -9.48
CA ASP A 223 21.64 -2.25 -10.37
C ASP A 223 21.50 -3.59 -9.60
N PRO A 224 20.38 -3.83 -8.89
CA PRO A 224 20.22 -5.03 -8.07
C PRO A 224 20.15 -6.30 -8.92
N HIS A 225 20.70 -7.39 -8.41
CA HIS A 225 20.52 -8.72 -9.00
C HIS A 225 19.12 -9.26 -8.69
N ILE A 226 18.58 -8.91 -7.52
CA ILE A 226 17.23 -9.26 -7.09
C ILE A 226 16.57 -8.00 -6.53
N TRP A 227 15.34 -7.73 -6.97
CA TRP A 227 14.45 -6.76 -6.33
C TRP A 227 13.19 -7.47 -5.85
N VAL A 228 12.93 -7.38 -4.55
CA VAL A 228 11.70 -7.87 -3.92
C VAL A 228 10.89 -6.68 -3.45
N ASN A 229 9.64 -6.59 -3.91
CA ASN A 229 8.64 -5.65 -3.40
C ASN A 229 7.65 -6.43 -2.53
N ILE A 230 7.51 -6.03 -1.26
CA ILE A 230 6.75 -6.79 -0.27
C ILE A 230 5.40 -6.12 -0.03
N HIS A 231 4.35 -6.92 -0.19
CA HIS A 231 2.95 -6.56 0.05
C HIS A 231 2.30 -7.44 1.11
N SER A 232 1.07 -7.11 1.50
CA SER A 232 0.25 -7.94 2.40
C SER A 232 -1.24 -7.92 2.00
N GLY A 233 -2.04 -8.81 2.58
CA GLY A 233 -3.49 -8.87 2.35
C GLY A 233 -3.98 -10.06 1.53
N MET A 234 -3.07 -10.87 0.99
CA MET A 234 -3.37 -12.18 0.40
C MET A 234 -2.25 -13.18 0.72
N GLU A 235 -2.62 -14.43 0.99
CA GLU A 235 -1.68 -15.55 0.93
C GLU A 235 -1.48 -15.93 -0.53
N VAL A 236 -0.27 -15.72 -1.05
CA VAL A 236 0.09 -16.19 -2.39
C VAL A 236 0.36 -17.69 -2.28
N SER A 237 -0.70 -18.50 -2.33
CA SER A 237 -0.57 -19.95 -2.45
C SER A 237 -0.06 -20.24 -3.86
N GLY A 238 1.24 -20.52 -3.97
CA GLY A 238 1.82 -21.03 -5.22
C GLY A 238 1.16 -22.36 -5.57
N THR A 239 0.27 -22.36 -6.54
CA THR A 239 -0.14 -23.61 -7.19
C THR A 239 1.12 -24.21 -7.80
N ARG A 240 1.58 -25.34 -7.23
CA ARG A 240 2.46 -26.22 -7.97
C ARG A 240 1.63 -26.69 -9.15
N ASP A 241 1.91 -26.16 -10.33
CA ASP A 241 1.45 -26.79 -11.55
C ASP A 241 2.05 -28.20 -11.56
N SER A 242 1.20 -29.19 -11.34
CA SER A 242 1.55 -30.58 -11.47
C SER A 242 1.84 -30.84 -12.95
N ASN A 243 3.12 -31.09 -13.25
CA ASN A 243 3.57 -31.73 -14.49
C ASN A 243 2.83 -33.05 -14.75
#